data_AF-A0A9E2UDK7-F1
#
_entry.id   AF-A0A9E2UDK7-F1
#
_cell.length_a   1.000
_cell.length_b   1.000
_cell.length_c   1.000
_cell.angle_alpha   90.00
_cell.angle_beta   90.00
_cell.angle_gamma   90.00
#
_symmetry.space_group_name_H-M   'P 1'
#
loop_
_entity.id
_entity.type
_entity.pdbx_description
1 polymer ?
#
loop_
_entity_poly.entity_id
_entity_poly.type
_entity_poly.pdbx_seq_one_letter_code
_entity_poly.pdbx_strand_id
1 'polypeptide(L)'
;MSEAEAAIEQGVDAARRQNAKSWELRGAMSLARLRRQQGRPQEAAALLAPILGWFTEGFDTADLQAARTLLDDLENPAPLAAAG
;
A
#
# COMPACT_ATOMS: atom_id res chain seq x y z
N MET A 1 -19.23 -32.73 -3.91
CA MET A 1 -18.22 -31.67 -4.12
C MET A 1 -16.89 -32.26 -3.72
N SER A 2 -15.92 -32.26 -4.63
CA SER A 2 -14.59 -32.84 -4.42
C SER A 2 -13.71 -31.88 -3.60
N GLU A 3 -12.76 -32.41 -2.84
CA GLU A 3 -11.73 -31.59 -2.16
C GLU A 3 -10.98 -30.67 -3.14
N ALA A 4 -10.81 -31.11 -4.39
CA ALA A 4 -10.19 -30.30 -5.45
C ALA A 4 -11.04 -29.07 -5.84
N GLU A 5 -12.37 -29.19 -5.86
CA GLU A 5 -13.28 -28.08 -6.16
C GLU A 5 -13.22 -27.03 -5.05
N ALA A 6 -13.26 -27.47 -3.78
CA ALA A 6 -13.17 -26.58 -2.63
C ALA A 6 -11.83 -25.82 -2.56
N ALA A 7 -10.71 -26.49 -2.89
CA ALA A 7 -9.39 -25.86 -2.92
C ALA A 7 -9.29 -24.78 -4.01
N ILE A 8 -9.86 -25.02 -5.20
CA ILE A 8 -9.88 -24.04 -6.30
C ILE A 8 -10.75 -22.84 -5.93
N GLU A 9 -11.93 -23.06 -5.34
CA GLU A 9 -12.83 -21.98 -4.89
C GLU A 9 -12.16 -21.09 -3.85
N GLN A 10 -11.48 -21.68 -2.86
CA GLN A 10 -10.69 -20.92 -1.87
C GLN A 10 -9.58 -20.11 -2.52
N GLY A 11 -8.89 -20.66 -3.53
CA GLY A 11 -7.86 -19.96 -4.29
C GLY A 11 -8.41 -18.76 -5.06
N VAL A 12 -9.56 -18.92 -5.72
CA VAL A 12 -10.23 -17.82 -6.44
C VAL A 12 -10.65 -16.71 -5.49
N ASP A 13 -11.23 -17.05 -4.35
CA ASP A 13 -11.62 -16.06 -3.34
C ASP A 13 -10.41 -15.34 -2.74
N ALA A 14 -9.32 -16.04 -2.48
CA ALA A 14 -8.08 -15.44 -2.03
C ALA A 14 -7.50 -14.48 -3.08
N ALA A 15 -7.49 -14.87 -4.36
CA ALA A 15 -7.01 -14.03 -5.46
C ALA A 15 -7.88 -12.78 -5.66
N ARG A 16 -9.21 -12.90 -5.47
CA ARG A 16 -10.14 -11.76 -5.50
C ARG A 16 -9.89 -10.79 -4.36
N ARG A 17 -9.74 -11.30 -3.13
CA ARG A 17 -9.42 -10.46 -1.95
C ARG A 17 -8.08 -9.76 -2.13
N GLN A 18 -7.06 -10.45 -2.63
CA GLN A 18 -5.75 -9.86 -2.91
C GLN A 18 -5.83 -8.76 -3.98
N ASN A 19 -6.58 -8.98 -5.07
CA ASN A 19 -6.79 -7.94 -6.07
C ASN A 19 -7.47 -6.69 -5.49
N ALA A 20 -8.51 -6.87 -4.68
CA ALA A 20 -9.19 -5.75 -4.02
C ALA A 20 -8.22 -4.95 -3.14
N LYS A 21 -7.39 -5.62 -2.34
CA LYS A 21 -6.34 -4.99 -1.53
C LYS A 21 -5.32 -4.23 -2.40
N SER A 22 -4.85 -4.82 -3.49
CA SER A 22 -3.89 -4.15 -4.39
C SER A 22 -4.47 -2.90 -5.06
N TRP A 23 -5.78 -2.88 -5.35
CA TRP A 23 -6.47 -1.68 -5.84
C TRP A 23 -6.59 -0.61 -4.76
N GLU A 24 -6.93 -1.01 -3.54
CA GLU A 24 -7.00 -0.11 -2.38
C GLU A 24 -5.64 0.54 -2.09
N LEU A 25 -4.56 -0.24 -2.12
CA LEU A 25 -3.19 0.26 -1.97
C LEU A 25 -2.84 1.33 -3.01
N ARG A 26 -3.13 1.07 -4.30
CA ARG A 26 -2.87 2.03 -5.38
C ARG A 26 -3.68 3.31 -5.23
N GLY A 27 -4.93 3.20 -4.80
CA GLY A 27 -5.75 4.36 -4.45
C GLY A 27 -5.16 5.16 -3.29
N ALA A 28 -4.77 4.47 -2.21
CA ALA A 28 -4.19 5.08 -1.03
C ALA A 28 -2.86 5.80 -1.32
N MET A 29 -1.96 5.19 -2.10
CA MET A 29 -0.72 5.85 -2.53
C MET A 29 -0.99 7.13 -3.33
N SER A 30 -2.01 7.12 -4.20
CA SER A 30 -2.37 8.28 -5.01
C SER A 30 -2.88 9.42 -4.14
N LEU A 31 -3.74 9.11 -3.16
CA LEU A 31 -4.24 10.08 -2.20
C LEU A 31 -3.15 10.58 -1.25
N ALA A 32 -2.25 9.71 -0.79
CA ALA A 32 -1.11 10.06 0.05
C ALA A 32 -0.18 11.04 -0.66
N ARG A 33 0.14 10.80 -1.95
CA ARG A 33 0.91 11.74 -2.78
C ARG A 33 0.23 13.10 -2.89
N LEU A 34 -1.08 13.13 -3.12
CA LEU A 34 -1.86 14.38 -3.18
C LEU A 34 -1.82 15.13 -1.85
N ARG A 35 -2.02 14.43 -0.72
CA ARG A 35 -1.99 15.03 0.63
C ARG A 35 -0.60 15.56 0.97
N ARG A 36 0.47 14.86 0.57
CA ARG A 36 1.85 15.36 0.68
C ARG A 36 2.04 16.68 -0.06
N GLN A 37 1.57 16.78 -1.31
CA GLN A 37 1.66 18.01 -2.11
C GLN A 37 0.87 19.17 -1.49
N GLN A 38 -0.20 18.87 -0.75
CA GLN A 38 -0.97 19.86 0.01
C GLN A 38 -0.32 20.24 1.36
N GLY A 39 0.89 19.77 1.65
CA GLY A 39 1.57 20.05 2.92
C GLY A 39 0.99 19.27 4.11
N ARG A 40 0.34 18.13 3.86
CA ARG A 40 -0.32 17.30 4.89
C ARG A 40 0.30 15.88 4.98
N PRO A 41 1.62 15.75 5.22
CA PRO A 41 2.29 14.46 5.19
C PRO A 41 1.84 13.51 6.31
N GLN A 42 1.47 14.02 7.48
CA GLN A 42 0.99 13.17 8.58
C GLN A 42 -0.34 12.49 8.24
N GLU A 43 -1.25 13.21 7.57
CA GLU A 43 -2.50 12.60 7.08
C GLU A 43 -2.27 11.59 5.97
N ALA A 44 -1.28 11.84 5.10
CA ALA A 44 -0.89 10.90 4.07
C ALA A 44 -0.34 9.60 4.68
N ALA A 45 0.52 9.70 5.70
CA ALA A 45 1.05 8.54 6.42
C ALA A 45 -0.05 7.78 7.16
N ALA A 46 -0.91 8.48 7.90
CA ALA A 46 -2.03 7.88 8.64
C ALA A 46 -3.03 7.14 7.73
N LEU A 47 -3.17 7.57 6.47
CA LEU A 47 -3.97 6.88 5.46
C LEU A 47 -3.26 5.62 4.91
N LEU A 48 -1.97 5.73 4.57
CA LEU A 48 -1.24 4.68 3.86
C LEU A 48 -0.76 3.55 4.79
N ALA A 49 -0.31 3.88 6.01
CA ALA A 49 0.23 2.95 6.98
C ALA A 49 -0.70 1.76 7.29
N PRO A 50 -2.00 1.94 7.64
CA PRO A 50 -2.86 0.81 7.93
C PRO A 50 -3.01 -0.10 6.72
N ILE A 51 -3.20 0.45 5.52
CA ILE A 51 -3.41 -0.31 4.27
C ILE A 51 -2.16 -1.13 3.92
N LEU A 52 -0.98 -0.54 4.02
CA LEU A 52 0.29 -1.25 3.83
C LEU A 52 0.47 -2.37 4.88
N GLY A 53 -0.03 -2.18 6.11
CA GLY A 53 -0.01 -3.18 7.18
C GLY A 53 -0.90 -4.41 6.95
N TRP A 54 -1.88 -4.36 6.04
CA TRP A 54 -2.71 -5.53 5.67
C TRP A 54 -2.00 -6.54 4.78
N PHE A 55 -0.86 -6.16 4.20
CA PHE A 55 -0.04 -7.03 3.38
C PHE A 55 1.01 -7.68 4.27
N THR A 56 0.92 -9.00 4.43
CA THR A 56 1.89 -9.82 5.16
C THR A 56 2.92 -10.46 4.22
N GLU A 57 2.63 -10.47 2.91
CA GLU A 57 3.42 -11.07 1.83
C GLU A 57 3.37 -10.17 0.59
N GLY A 58 4.23 -10.43 -0.40
CA GLY A 58 4.26 -9.68 -1.65
C GLY A 58 5.08 -8.39 -1.60
N PHE A 59 5.91 -8.18 -0.57
CA PHE A 59 6.83 -7.04 -0.47
C PHE A 59 7.88 -6.98 -1.61
N ASP A 60 8.00 -8.05 -2.40
CA ASP A 60 8.79 -8.07 -3.64
C ASP A 60 8.06 -7.45 -4.84
N THR A 61 6.77 -7.12 -4.69
CA THR A 61 6.00 -6.44 -5.74
C THR A 61 6.29 -4.95 -5.77
N ALA A 62 6.37 -4.38 -6.97
CA ALA A 62 6.67 -2.97 -7.16
C ALA A 62 5.72 -2.02 -6.41
N ASP A 63 4.43 -2.37 -6.32
CA ASP A 63 3.43 -1.55 -5.62
C ASP A 63 3.70 -1.47 -4.11
N LEU A 64 4.06 -2.59 -3.48
CA LEU A 64 4.34 -2.64 -2.05
C LEU A 64 5.68 -1.97 -1.70
N GLN A 65 6.70 -2.11 -2.55
CA GLN A 65 7.96 -1.38 -2.41
C GLN A 65 7.74 0.14 -2.52
N ALA A 66 6.99 0.57 -3.55
CA ALA A 66 6.67 1.98 -3.73
C ALA A 66 5.85 2.55 -2.57
N ALA A 67 4.91 1.78 -2.02
CA ALA A 67 4.13 2.18 -0.85
C ALA A 67 5.00 2.32 0.40
N ARG A 68 5.96 1.40 0.62
CA ARG A 68 6.92 1.49 1.73
C ARG A 68 7.78 2.74 1.63
N THR A 69 8.42 2.95 0.49
CA THR A 69 9.25 4.15 0.26
C THR A 69 8.44 5.43 0.43
N LEU A 70 7.21 5.47 -0.08
CA LEU A 70 6.34 6.62 0.12
C LEU A 70 6.00 6.84 1.60
N LEU A 71 5.73 5.79 2.37
CA LEU A 71 5.46 5.91 3.81
C LEU A 71 6.69 6.42 4.56
N ASP A 72 7.87 5.87 4.26
CA ASP A 72 9.13 6.29 4.86
C ASP A 72 9.42 7.78 4.58
N ASP A 73 9.19 8.23 3.33
CA ASP A 73 9.31 9.65 2.94
C ASP A 73 8.33 10.58 3.68
N LEU A 74 7.15 10.06 4.07
CA LEU A 74 6.11 10.83 4.75
C LEU A 74 6.38 10.95 6.26
N GLU A 75 6.94 9.91 6.86
CA GLU A 75 7.26 9.84 8.29
C GLU A 75 8.62 10.45 8.61
N ASN A 76 9.57 10.30 7.69
CA ASN A 76 10.90 10.87 7.77
C ASN A 76 11.17 11.68 6.49
N PRO A 77 10.53 12.86 6.32
CA PRO A 77 10.83 13.72 5.20
C PRO A 77 12.33 14.00 5.22
N ALA A 78 13.03 13.64 4.14
CA ALA A 78 14.46 13.91 4.01
C ALA A 78 14.73 15.34 4.48
N PRO A 79 15.80 15.59 5.28
CA PRO A 79 16.09 16.92 5.76
C PRO A 79 16.15 17.82 4.53
N LEU A 80 15.25 18.81 4.49
CA LEU A 80 15.19 19.86 3.49
C LEU A 80 16.62 20.17 3.06
N ALA A 81 16.93 19.95 1.79
CA ALA A 81 18.19 20.36 1.22
C ALA A 81 18.45 21.80 1.65
N ALA A 82 19.42 21.97 2.55
CA ALA A 82 20.06 23.24 2.78
C ALA A 82 20.76 23.60 1.46
N ALA A 83 20.08 24.41 0.67
CA ALA A 83 20.63 25.22 -0.39
C ALA A 83 19.80 26.51 -0.32
N GLY A 84 20.33 27.63 0.15
CA GLY A 84 21.61 28.21 -0.27
C GLY A 84 21.30 29.14 -1.42
#